data_AF-A0A1N6EGS3-F1
#
_entry.id   AF-A0A1N6EGS3-F1
#
_cell.length_a   1.000
_cell.length_b   1.000
_cell.length_c   1.000
_cell.angle_alpha   90.00
_cell.angle_beta   90.00
_cell.angle_gamma   90.00
#
_symmetry.space_group_name_H-M   'P 1'
#
loop_
_entity.id
_entity.type
_entity.pdbx_description
1 polymer ?
#
loop_
_entity_poly.entity_id
_entity_poly.type
_entity_poly.pdbx_seq_one_letter_code
_entity_poly.pdbx_strand_id
1 'polypeptide(L)'
;MLEITKHGIILRKTDLSFESEGVLNPAIIKVDGKIHLFYRAVAKGNFSTLGHCVLEKRSDSPIIVTESEFLFLANLQRTRILLNIKTN
;
A
#
# COMPACT_ATOMS: atom_id res chain seq x y z
N MET A 1 9.52 28.94 -11.10
CA MET A 1 8.50 27.89 -11.37
C MET A 1 9.15 26.56 -11.04
N LEU A 2 8.51 25.70 -10.25
CA LEU A 2 9.07 24.39 -9.92
C LEU A 2 8.87 23.46 -11.13
N GLU A 3 9.93 22.78 -11.56
CA GLU A 3 9.82 21.76 -12.60
C GLU A 3 9.22 20.48 -12.00
N ILE A 4 8.05 20.07 -12.51
CA ILE A 4 7.32 18.90 -12.02
C ILE A 4 7.40 17.80 -13.07
N THR A 5 7.97 16.66 -12.71
CA THR A 5 8.02 15.46 -13.56
C THR A 5 6.93 14.47 -13.16
N LYS A 6 6.10 14.03 -14.12
CA LYS A 6 5.07 13.00 -13.91
C LYS A 6 5.62 11.62 -14.28
N HIS A 7 5.93 10.79 -13.28
CA HIS A 7 6.52 9.46 -13.47
C HIS A 7 5.52 8.34 -13.83
N GLY A 8 4.22 8.64 -13.87
CA GLY A 8 3.17 7.67 -14.16
C GLY A 8 2.57 7.01 -12.91
N ILE A 9 1.86 5.89 -13.12
CA ILE A 9 1.13 5.18 -12.05
C ILE A 9 2.03 4.09 -11.47
N ILE A 10 2.27 4.17 -10.16
CA ILE A 10 3.14 3.24 -9.41
C ILE A 10 2.39 2.17 -8.60
N LEU A 11 1.07 2.33 -8.42
CA LEU A 11 0.22 1.41 -7.63
C LEU A 11 -1.11 1.21 -8.36
N ARG A 12 -1.52 -0.04 -8.55
CA ARG A 12 -2.80 -0.45 -9.14
C ARG A 12 -3.37 -1.61 -8.33
N LYS A 13 -4.70 -1.72 -8.29
CA LYS A 13 -5.35 -2.94 -7.82
C LYS A 13 -4.92 -4.12 -8.67
N THR A 14 -4.92 -5.30 -8.08
CA THR A 14 -4.74 -6.56 -8.80
C THR A 14 -6.04 -7.37 -8.76
N ASP A 15 -5.99 -8.63 -9.18
CA ASP A 15 -7.09 -9.58 -9.04
C ASP A 15 -7.03 -10.35 -7.71
N LEU A 16 -6.08 -10.02 -6.82
CA LEU A 16 -6.02 -10.58 -5.48
C LEU A 16 -7.23 -10.10 -4.66
N SER A 17 -7.88 -11.04 -3.96
CA SER A 17 -9.17 -10.81 -3.30
C SER A 17 -9.18 -9.66 -2.30
N PHE A 18 -8.07 -9.40 -1.62
CA PHE A 18 -7.99 -8.39 -0.56
C PHE A 18 -7.87 -6.95 -1.10
N GLU A 19 -7.47 -6.76 -2.37
CA GLU A 19 -7.30 -5.45 -3.01
C GLU A 19 -8.07 -5.31 -4.32
N SER A 20 -8.95 -6.26 -4.63
CA SER A 20 -9.61 -6.41 -5.92
C SER A 20 -10.48 -5.23 -6.35
N GLU A 21 -10.98 -4.44 -5.39
CA GLU A 21 -11.82 -3.26 -5.63
C GLU A 21 -11.01 -1.96 -5.67
N GLY A 22 -9.81 -1.92 -5.08
CA GLY A 22 -9.02 -0.70 -5.09
C GLY A 22 -7.82 -0.68 -4.16
N VAL A 23 -6.95 0.30 -4.45
CA VAL A 23 -5.75 0.63 -3.67
C VAL A 23 -5.71 2.14 -3.47
N LEU A 24 -5.55 2.60 -2.23
CA LEU A 24 -5.77 4.00 -1.85
C LEU A 24 -4.73 4.49 -0.84
N ASN A 25 -4.54 5.81 -0.80
CA ASN A 25 -3.80 6.54 0.24
C ASN A 25 -2.44 5.91 0.60
N PRO A 26 -1.50 5.75 -0.36
CA PRO A 26 -0.22 5.14 -0.06
C PRO A 26 0.62 6.03 0.87
N ALA A 27 1.35 5.40 1.77
CA ALA A 27 2.42 5.97 2.58
C ALA A 27 3.74 5.27 2.25
N ILE A 28 4.83 6.02 2.20
CA ILE A 28 6.14 5.52 1.75
C ILE A 28 7.18 5.77 2.83
N ILE A 29 7.99 4.77 3.13
CA ILE A 29 9.16 4.89 4.02
C ILE A 29 10.36 4.20 3.39
N LYS A 30 11.55 4.77 3.55
CA LYS A 30 12.83 4.15 3.15
C LYS A 30 13.58 3.68 4.40
N VAL A 31 13.81 2.37 4.50
CA VAL A 31 14.52 1.71 5.62
C VAL A 31 15.46 0.68 5.03
N ASP A 32 16.69 0.59 5.54
CA ASP A 32 17.70 -0.41 5.14
C ASP A 32 17.92 -0.53 3.62
N GLY A 33 17.91 0.62 2.93
CA GLY A 33 18.09 0.69 1.48
C GLY A 33 16.86 0.27 0.65
N LYS A 34 15.77 -0.16 1.29
CA LYS A 34 14.52 -0.55 0.65
C LYS A 34 13.47 0.55 0.75
N ILE A 35 12.62 0.67 -0.26
CA ILE A 35 11.47 1.57 -0.26
C ILE A 35 10.23 0.73 0.02
N HIS A 36 9.65 0.89 1.20
CA HIS A 36 8.43 0.24 1.62
C HIS A 36 7.23 1.14 1.30
N LEU A 37 6.22 0.57 0.66
CA LEU A 37 4.99 1.25 0.33
C LEU A 37 3.84 0.53 1.05
N PHE A 38 3.18 1.27 1.93
CA PHE A 38 1.98 0.85 2.64
C PHE A 38 0.78 1.50 1.99
N TYR A 39 -0.33 0.80 1.86
CA TYR A 39 -1.53 1.35 1.23
C TYR A 39 -2.79 0.74 1.82
N ARG A 40 -3.93 1.41 1.64
CA ARG A 40 -5.24 0.83 1.91
C ARG A 40 -5.61 -0.07 0.73
N ALA A 41 -5.73 -1.37 0.97
CA ALA A 41 -6.30 -2.34 0.04
C ALA A 41 -7.81 -2.47 0.30
N VAL A 42 -8.61 -2.55 -0.76
CA VAL A 42 -10.07 -2.63 -0.69
C VAL A 42 -10.53 -3.90 -1.39
N ALA A 43 -11.20 -4.77 -0.64
CA ALA A 43 -11.84 -5.98 -1.12
C ALA A 43 -13.33 -5.76 -1.42
N LYS A 44 -13.94 -6.75 -2.07
CA LYS A 44 -15.38 -6.77 -2.36
C LYS A 44 -16.20 -6.53 -1.08
N GLY A 45 -17.14 -5.58 -1.13
CA GLY A 45 -17.91 -5.17 0.05
C GLY A 45 -17.24 -4.09 0.90
N ASN A 46 -16.21 -3.42 0.38
CA ASN A 46 -15.48 -2.31 1.02
C ASN A 46 -14.73 -2.71 2.30
N PHE A 47 -14.43 -4.01 2.47
CA PHE A 47 -13.51 -4.46 3.51
C PHE A 47 -12.14 -3.87 3.22
N SER A 48 -11.57 -3.20 4.22
CA SER A 48 -10.31 -2.48 4.08
C SER A 48 -9.23 -3.16 4.88
N THR A 49 -8.10 -3.46 4.24
CA THR A 49 -6.90 -4.03 4.85
C THR A 49 -5.69 -3.15 4.56
N LEU A 50 -4.60 -3.40 5.27
CA LEU A 50 -3.31 -2.75 5.00
C LEU A 50 -2.54 -3.63 4.01
N GLY A 51 -2.27 -3.09 2.83
CA GLY A 51 -1.36 -3.68 1.85
C GLY A 51 0.07 -3.17 2.06
N HIS A 52 1.04 -4.02 1.78
CA HIS A 52 2.46 -3.70 1.85
C HIS A 52 3.20 -4.32 0.66
N CYS A 53 4.07 -3.51 0.06
CA CYS A 53 5.01 -3.96 -0.96
C CYS A 53 6.35 -3.23 -0.84
N VAL A 54 7.39 -3.84 -1.41
CA VAL A 54 8.74 -3.27 -1.52
C VAL A 54 9.01 -2.89 -2.97
N LEU A 55 9.46 -1.65 -3.20
CA LEU A 55 9.93 -1.21 -4.51
C LEU A 55 11.42 -1.55 -4.63
N GLU A 56 11.75 -2.59 -5.39
CA GLU A 56 13.14 -3.00 -5.60
C GLU A 56 13.78 -2.38 -6.84
N LYS A 57 13.10 -2.41 -7.99
CA LYS A 57 13.57 -1.84 -9.26
C LYS A 57 12.43 -1.16 -10.01
N ARG A 58 12.77 -0.07 -10.70
CA ARG A 58 11.89 0.54 -11.70
C ARG A 58 11.79 -0.42 -12.90
N SER A 59 10.58 -0.84 -13.21
CA SER A 59 10.25 -1.63 -14.40
C SER A 59 9.32 -0.80 -15.29
N ASP A 60 9.37 -1.02 -16.60
CA ASP A 60 8.46 -0.39 -17.57
C ASP A 60 7.01 -0.89 -17.38
N SER A 61 6.85 -2.04 -16.73
CA SER A 61 5.59 -2.53 -16.19
C SER A 61 5.55 -2.39 -14.66
N PRO A 62 4.38 -2.11 -14.04
CA PRO A 62 4.28 -2.08 -12.58
C PRO A 62 4.65 -3.46 -12.02
N ILE A 63 5.72 -3.53 -11.23
CA ILE A 63 6.09 -4.72 -10.46
C ILE A 63 5.83 -4.37 -9.01
N ILE A 64 4.77 -4.94 -8.45
CA ILE A 64 4.43 -4.85 -7.05
C ILE A 64 4.32 -6.28 -6.55
N VAL A 65 5.23 -6.65 -5.66
CA VAL A 65 5.16 -7.94 -4.97
C VAL A 65 4.45 -7.68 -3.65
N THR A 66 3.21 -8.16 -3.57
CA THR A 66 2.42 -8.08 -2.34
C THR A 66 2.97 -9.10 -1.34
N GLU A 67 3.39 -8.63 -0.16
CA GLU A 67 4.01 -9.52 0.83
C GLU A 67 3.02 -10.07 1.87
N SER A 68 1.90 -9.39 2.16
CA SER A 68 0.91 -9.94 3.11
C SER A 68 -0.46 -9.23 3.10
N GLU A 69 -1.48 -9.95 3.57
CA GLU A 69 -2.74 -9.40 4.06
C GLU A 69 -2.64 -9.22 5.59
N PHE A 70 -2.87 -8.00 6.09
CA PHE A 70 -3.04 -7.79 7.53
C PHE A 70 -4.53 -7.63 7.85
N LEU A 71 -5.13 -8.69 8.39
CA LEU A 71 -6.53 -8.70 8.85
C LEU A 71 -6.67 -7.86 10.12
N PHE A 72 -7.03 -6.60 9.95
CA PHE A 72 -7.50 -5.77 11.07
C PHE A 72 -8.96 -6.14 11.34
N LEU A 73 -9.26 -6.80 12.46
CA LEU A 73 -10.63 -7.00 12.94
C LEU A 73 -11.20 -5.64 13.39
N ALA A 74 -11.64 -4.83 12.43
CA ALA A 74 -12.15 -3.48 12.66
C ALA A 74 -13.63 -3.52 13.06
N ASN A 75 -13.91 -3.76 14.33
CA ASN A 75 -15.21 -3.49 14.95
C ASN A 75 -15.19 -2.10 15.63
N LEU A 76 -14.83 -1.04 14.89
CA LEU A 76 -14.85 0.34 15.43
C LEU A 76 -15.32 1.36 14.38
N GLN A 77 -16.44 2.01 14.69
CA GLN A 77 -17.10 3.08 13.90
C GLN A 77 -16.31 4.40 13.78
N ARG A 78 -14.99 4.42 14.00
CA ARG A 78 -14.15 5.61 13.76
C ARG A 78 -12.69 5.21 13.70
N THR A 79 -12.17 4.99 12.50
CA THR A 79 -10.81 4.49 12.29
C THR A 79 -9.79 5.61 12.51
N ARG A 80 -9.14 5.65 13.68
CA ARG A 80 -7.80 6.22 13.86
C ARG A 80 -6.80 5.05 13.76
N ILE A 81 -6.00 5.01 12.71
CA ILE A 81 -4.93 4.02 12.56
C ILE A 81 -3.72 4.53 13.35
N LEU A 82 -3.48 3.95 14.53
CA LEU A 82 -2.22 4.08 15.27
C LEU A 82 -1.36 2.86 14.93
N LEU A 83 -0.48 3.01 13.94
CA LEU A 83 0.58 2.02 13.66
C LEU A 83 1.71 2.27 14.67
N ASN A 84 1.79 1.43 15.70
CA ASN A 84 2.89 1.44 16.65
C ASN A 84 4.05 0.62 16.06
N ILE A 85 4.90 1.27 15.27
CA ILE A 85 6.11 0.63 14.72
C ILE A 85 7.15 0.65 15.84
N LYS A 86 7.34 -0.49 16.52
CA LYS A 86 8.55 -0.70 17.32
C LYS A 86 9.71 -0.97 16.36
N THR A 87 10.58 0.01 16.21
CA THR A 87 11.92 -0.21 15.65
C THR A 87 12.82 -0.75 16.76
N ASN A 88 13.54 -1.85 16.49
CA ASN A 88 14.66 -2.28 17.34
C ASN A 88 15.85 -1.33 17.19
#